data_AF-A0AAV6B3M3-F1
#
_entry.id   AF-A0AAV6B3M3-F1
#
_cell.length_a   1.000
_cell.length_b   1.000
_cell.length_c   1.000
_cell.angle_alpha   90.00
_cell.angle_beta   90.00
_cell.angle_gamma   90.00
#
_symmetry.space_group_name_H-M   'P 1'
#
loop_
_entity.id
_entity.type
_entity.pdbx_description
1 polymer ?
#
loop_
_entity_poly.entity_id
_entity_poly.type
_entity_poly.pdbx_seq_one_letter_code
_entity_poly.pdbx_strand_id
1 'polypeptide(L)'
;MSRTSIEHTEGNGDPTIAPPPLQIQLEGELEHVLKRCPPFLTLPKALTRCPFSNLSRTGLVELIAPGPRNNFKPPVKAIYKKAHKHAQRGQWLIPAETLFRYLLGLTEDSTATFMATAKIRSDSQKTKANP
;
A
#
# COMPACT_ATOMS: atom_id res chain seq x y z
N MET A 1 1.04 -43.04 57.52
CA MET A 1 2.26 -43.18 56.67
C MET A 1 1.86 -44.17 55.60
N SER A 2 1.68 -43.87 54.31
CA SER A 2 2.27 -42.86 53.45
C SER A 2 1.36 -42.60 52.25
N ARG A 3 1.57 -41.44 51.64
CA ARG A 3 0.89 -40.85 50.47
C ARG A 3 0.89 -41.80 49.27
N THR A 4 -0.11 -41.69 48.37
CA THR A 4 0.12 -41.26 46.97
C THR A 4 -1.20 -40.77 46.38
N SER A 5 -1.25 -39.47 46.08
CA SER A 5 -2.34 -38.79 45.39
C SER A 5 -2.41 -39.26 43.93
N ILE A 6 -3.62 -39.51 43.44
CA ILE A 6 -3.93 -39.63 42.02
C ILE A 6 -4.60 -38.31 41.65
N GLU A 7 -3.82 -37.34 41.18
CA GLU A 7 -4.34 -36.11 40.58
C GLU A 7 -4.22 -36.26 39.07
N HIS A 8 -5.33 -36.64 38.43
CA HIS A 8 -5.53 -36.43 37.01
C HIS A 8 -6.16 -35.04 36.86
N THR A 9 -5.37 -34.01 36.61
CA THR A 9 -5.88 -32.75 36.07
C THR A 9 -4.76 -32.01 35.35
N GLU A 10 -4.62 -32.27 34.05
CA GLU A 10 -4.07 -31.28 33.15
C GLU A 10 -5.10 -31.13 32.03
N GLY A 11 -5.97 -30.14 32.22
CA GLY A 11 -6.86 -29.66 31.18
C GLY A 11 -6.02 -29.32 29.96
N ASN A 12 -6.30 -29.99 28.85
CA ASN A 12 -5.79 -29.63 27.55
C ASN A 12 -6.49 -28.32 27.16
N GLY A 13 -6.00 -27.22 27.73
CA GLY A 13 -6.32 -25.88 27.30
C GLY A 13 -5.86 -25.78 25.87
N ASP A 14 -6.85 -25.77 24.98
CA ASP A 14 -6.74 -25.31 23.60
C ASP A 14 -5.65 -24.23 23.53
N PRO A 15 -4.56 -24.43 22.75
CA PRO A 15 -3.55 -23.41 22.63
C PRO A 15 -4.27 -22.21 22.06
N THR A 16 -4.52 -21.23 22.93
CA THR A 16 -4.96 -19.89 22.57
C THR A 16 -4.00 -19.45 21.48
N ILE A 17 -4.41 -19.63 20.23
CA ILE A 17 -3.77 -19.04 19.07
C ILE A 17 -3.99 -17.58 19.33
N ALA A 18 -2.99 -16.94 19.95
CA ALA A 18 -2.97 -15.51 20.12
C ALA A 18 -3.40 -14.95 18.77
N PRO A 19 -4.46 -14.12 18.70
CA PRO A 19 -4.88 -13.55 17.43
C PRO A 19 -3.60 -12.97 16.80
N PRO A 20 -3.32 -13.27 15.52
CA PRO A 20 -2.10 -12.80 14.90
C PRO A 20 -1.94 -11.30 15.19
N PRO A 21 -0.72 -10.79 15.36
CA PRO A 21 -0.55 -9.35 15.55
C PRO A 21 -1.24 -8.65 14.37
N LEU A 22 -2.09 -7.65 14.64
CA LEU A 22 -3.03 -7.01 13.68
C LEU A 22 -2.46 -6.76 12.28
N GLN A 23 -1.15 -6.54 12.19
CA GLN A 23 -0.37 -6.38 10.98
C GLN A 23 -0.36 -7.61 10.06
N ILE A 24 -0.30 -8.84 10.60
CA ILE A 24 -0.36 -10.08 9.82
C ILE A 24 -1.74 -10.25 9.18
N GLN A 25 -2.83 -9.96 9.89
CA GLN A 25 -4.18 -10.02 9.31
C GLN A 25 -4.33 -9.03 8.16
N LEU A 26 -3.76 -7.83 8.33
CA LEU A 26 -3.91 -6.74 7.37
C LEU A 26 -3.05 -6.96 6.11
N GLU A 27 -1.86 -7.54 6.26
CA GLU A 27 -1.06 -8.04 5.13
C GLU A 27 -1.75 -9.21 4.41
N GLY A 28 -2.44 -10.10 5.15
CA GLY A 28 -3.28 -11.14 4.56
C GLY A 28 -4.45 -10.57 3.75
N GLU A 29 -5.15 -9.57 4.26
CA GLU A 29 -6.21 -8.85 3.54
C GLU A 29 -5.67 -8.18 2.27
N LEU A 30 -4.48 -7.56 2.36
CA LEU A 30 -3.81 -6.98 1.20
C LEU A 30 -3.58 -8.04 0.11
N GLU A 31 -3.03 -9.20 0.45
CA GLU A 31 -2.79 -10.29 -0.51
C GLU A 31 -4.09 -10.74 -1.19
N HIS A 32 -5.16 -10.94 -0.41
CA HIS A 32 -6.47 -11.35 -0.92
C HIS A 32 -7.09 -10.32 -1.87
N VAL A 33 -6.89 -9.03 -1.62
CA VAL A 33 -7.34 -7.96 -2.53
C VAL A 33 -6.49 -7.95 -3.80
N LEU A 34 -5.15 -8.01 -3.68
CA LEU A 34 -4.24 -7.95 -4.82
C LEU A 34 -4.41 -9.13 -5.77
N LYS A 35 -4.72 -10.33 -5.26
CA LYS A 35 -5.02 -11.51 -6.09
C LYS A 35 -6.22 -11.32 -7.02
N ARG A 36 -7.19 -10.48 -6.63
CA ARG A 36 -8.43 -10.22 -7.39
C ARG A 36 -8.38 -8.92 -8.19
N CYS A 37 -7.35 -8.11 -7.98
CA CYS A 37 -7.20 -6.78 -8.56
C CYS A 37 -6.13 -6.78 -9.65
N PRO A 38 -6.29 -6.06 -10.77
CA PRO A 38 -5.19 -5.89 -11.71
C PRO A 38 -4.01 -5.15 -11.04
N PRO A 39 -2.76 -5.39 -11.48
CA PRO A 39 -1.57 -4.76 -10.88
C PRO A 39 -1.59 -3.24 -10.97
N PHE A 40 -2.23 -2.70 -12.01
CA PHE A 40 -2.43 -1.27 -12.19
C PHE A 40 -3.92 -0.95 -12.33
N LEU A 41 -4.39 -0.09 -11.46
CA LEU A 41 -5.70 0.53 -11.51
C LEU A 41 -5.67 1.79 -12.34
N THR A 42 -6.79 2.06 -13.01
CA THR A 42 -7.00 3.28 -13.77
C THR A 42 -8.08 4.10 -13.08
N LEU A 43 -8.11 5.41 -13.33
CA LEU A 43 -9.19 6.22 -12.78
C LEU A 43 -10.54 5.77 -13.36
N PRO A 44 -11.57 5.61 -12.51
CA PRO A 44 -12.90 5.26 -12.99
C PRO A 44 -13.45 6.34 -13.93
N LYS A 45 -14.44 5.94 -14.74
CA LYS A 45 -15.21 6.88 -15.56
C LYS A 45 -15.87 7.93 -14.65
N ALA A 46 -16.23 9.07 -15.25
CA ALA A 46 -16.97 10.08 -14.51
C ALA A 46 -18.23 9.45 -13.90
N LEU A 47 -18.55 9.83 -12.66
CA LEU A 47 -19.71 9.35 -11.90
C LEU A 47 -19.71 7.84 -11.54
N THR A 48 -18.63 7.10 -11.82
CA THR A 48 -18.50 5.70 -11.38
C THR A 48 -17.48 5.55 -10.26
N ARG A 49 -17.62 4.51 -9.44
CA ARG A 49 -16.65 4.15 -8.39
C ARG A 49 -15.67 3.10 -8.90
N CYS A 50 -14.49 3.04 -8.28
CA CYS A 50 -13.55 1.95 -8.53
C CYS A 50 -14.15 0.64 -8.00
N PRO A 51 -14.20 -0.45 -8.79
CA PRO A 51 -14.79 -1.71 -8.35
C PRO A 51 -13.99 -2.39 -7.23
N PHE A 52 -12.70 -2.05 -7.08
CA PHE A 52 -11.81 -2.69 -6.09
C PHE A 52 -11.67 -1.85 -4.81
N SER A 53 -11.53 -0.53 -4.90
CA SER A 53 -11.36 0.34 -3.73
C SER A 53 -12.64 1.07 -3.29
N ASN A 54 -13.71 1.02 -4.09
CA ASN A 54 -14.96 1.77 -3.89
C ASN A 54 -14.80 3.31 -3.81
N LEU A 55 -13.60 3.82 -4.09
CA LEU A 55 -13.32 5.25 -4.11
C LEU A 55 -13.88 5.89 -5.39
N SER A 56 -14.33 7.13 -5.24
CA SER A 56 -14.70 7.97 -6.38
C SER A 56 -13.46 8.38 -7.17
N ARG A 57 -13.67 8.85 -8.40
CA ARG A 57 -12.60 9.43 -9.22
C ARG A 57 -11.88 10.56 -8.49
N THR A 58 -12.62 11.47 -7.85
CA THR A 58 -12.05 12.62 -7.13
C THR A 58 -11.22 12.14 -5.93
N GLY A 59 -11.73 11.18 -5.16
CA GLY A 59 -10.99 10.60 -4.04
C GLY A 59 -9.68 9.96 -4.49
N LEU A 60 -9.68 9.19 -5.58
CA LEU A 60 -8.44 8.63 -6.14
C LEU A 60 -7.48 9.71 -6.63
N VAL A 61 -7.97 10.78 -7.27
CA VAL A 61 -7.13 11.89 -7.74
C VAL A 61 -6.44 12.59 -6.57
N GLU A 62 -7.14 12.81 -5.45
CA GLU A 62 -6.55 13.43 -4.25
C GLU A 62 -5.41 12.62 -3.65
N LEU A 63 -5.43 11.29 -3.81
CA LEU A 63 -4.38 10.40 -3.32
C LEU A 63 -3.14 10.35 -4.22
N ILE A 64 -3.30 10.58 -5.53
CA ILE A 64 -2.24 10.31 -6.52
C ILE A 64 -1.67 11.56 -7.20
N ALA A 65 -2.45 12.63 -7.29
CA ALA A 65 -2.05 13.86 -7.95
C ALA A 65 -1.62 14.89 -6.90
N PRO A 66 -0.54 15.64 -7.14
CA PRO A 66 -0.16 16.73 -6.25
C PRO A 66 -1.24 17.82 -6.24
N GLY A 67 -1.65 18.25 -5.05
CA GLY A 67 -2.62 19.33 -4.90
C GLY A 67 -2.67 19.90 -3.48
N PRO A 68 -3.48 20.94 -3.24
CA PRO A 68 -3.54 21.63 -1.95
C PRO A 68 -3.89 20.70 -0.79
N ARG A 69 -4.78 19.72 -1.01
CA ARG A 69 -5.26 18.80 0.04
C ARG A 69 -4.21 17.82 0.53
N ASN A 70 -3.15 17.58 -0.25
CA ASN A 70 -2.04 16.71 0.14
C ASN A 70 -0.72 17.48 0.24
N ASN A 71 -0.76 18.81 0.40
CA ASN A 71 0.43 19.67 0.46
C ASN A 71 1.38 19.44 -0.74
N PHE A 72 0.81 19.14 -1.91
CA PHE A 72 1.53 18.77 -3.13
C PHE A 72 2.45 17.54 -2.98
N LYS A 73 2.18 16.68 -1.99
CA LYS A 73 2.89 15.43 -1.69
C LYS A 73 1.87 14.29 -1.71
N PRO A 74 1.59 13.71 -2.89
CA PRO A 74 0.60 12.64 -2.99
C PRO A 74 1.04 11.43 -2.15
N PRO A 75 0.18 10.90 -1.26
CA PRO A 75 0.52 9.75 -0.43
C PRO A 75 0.69 8.46 -1.23
N VAL A 76 0.02 8.35 -2.38
CA VAL A 76 0.08 7.17 -3.25
C VAL A 76 0.79 7.54 -4.55
N LYS A 77 1.90 6.85 -4.84
CA LYS A 77 2.61 7.05 -6.11
C LYS A 77 1.82 6.47 -7.26
N ALA A 78 1.65 7.26 -8.32
CA ALA A 78 1.05 6.83 -9.57
C ALA A 78 1.85 7.33 -10.77
N ILE A 79 1.68 6.67 -11.90
CA ILE A 79 2.34 6.99 -13.15
C ILE A 79 1.34 7.73 -14.04
N TYR A 80 1.67 8.94 -14.47
CA TYR A 80 0.88 9.65 -15.47
C TYR A 80 1.44 9.38 -16.87
N LYS A 81 0.68 8.64 -17.69
CA LYS A 81 1.09 8.25 -19.05
C LYS A 81 0.24 8.96 -20.09
N LYS A 82 0.89 9.67 -21.01
CA LYS A 82 0.25 10.20 -22.22
C LYS A 82 0.38 9.17 -23.34
N ALA A 83 -0.65 9.06 -24.19
CA ALA A 83 -0.62 8.16 -25.34
C ALA A 83 0.47 8.55 -26.35
N HIS A 84 0.72 9.85 -26.53
CA HIS A 84 1.78 10.42 -27.36
C HIS A 84 2.20 11.80 -26.82
N LYS A 85 3.33 12.34 -27.30
CA LYS A 85 3.95 13.59 -26.81
C LYS A 85 2.98 14.79 -26.80
N HIS A 86 2.16 14.90 -27.84
CA HIS A 86 1.23 16.03 -28.04
C HIS A 86 -0.16 15.80 -27.42
N ALA A 87 -0.37 14.68 -26.72
CA ALA A 87 -1.67 14.42 -26.11
C ALA A 87 -1.95 15.44 -25.01
N GLN A 88 -3.12 16.08 -25.10
CA GLN A 88 -3.57 17.09 -24.13
C GLN A 88 -3.81 16.47 -22.75
N ARG A 89 -4.29 15.22 -22.73
CA ARG A 89 -4.59 14.47 -21.51
C ARG A 89 -3.92 13.10 -21.54
N GLY A 90 -3.48 12.68 -20.36
CA GLY A 90 -2.95 11.35 -20.10
C GLY A 90 -3.88 10.56 -19.19
N GLN A 91 -3.45 9.35 -18.89
CA GLN A 91 -4.11 8.41 -18.00
C GLN A 91 -3.21 8.15 -16.80
N TRP A 92 -3.82 8.12 -15.62
CA TRP A 92 -3.16 7.70 -14.40
C TRP A 92 -3.18 6.17 -14.29
N LEU A 93 -2.02 5.60 -14.01
CA LEU A 93 -1.81 4.20 -13.68
C LEU A 93 -1.38 4.13 -12.21
N ILE A 94 -2.26 3.55 -11.38
CA ILE A 94 -2.11 3.49 -9.93
C ILE A 94 -1.72 2.05 -9.58
N PRO A 95 -0.53 1.77 -9.03
CA PRO A 95 -0.21 0.43 -8.58
C PRO A 95 -1.19 0.00 -7.49
N ALA A 96 -1.82 -1.17 -7.65
CA ALA A 96 -2.83 -1.65 -6.70
C ALA A 96 -2.23 -1.83 -5.30
N GLU A 97 -1.02 -2.39 -5.22
CA GLU A 97 -0.31 -2.62 -3.96
C GLU A 97 -0.10 -1.33 -3.16
N THR A 98 0.42 -0.27 -3.78
CA THR A 98 0.69 0.99 -3.07
C THR A 98 -0.60 1.67 -2.60
N LEU A 99 -1.68 1.57 -3.39
CA LEU A 99 -2.99 2.09 -3.01
C LEU A 99 -3.56 1.32 -1.81
N PHE A 100 -3.63 0.00 -1.88
CA PHE A 100 -4.26 -0.79 -0.83
C PHE A 100 -3.42 -0.84 0.45
N ARG A 101 -2.08 -0.83 0.36
CA ARG A 101 -1.23 -0.61 1.54
C ARG A 101 -1.56 0.69 2.25
N TYR A 102 -1.75 1.79 1.50
CA TYR A 102 -2.13 3.07 2.09
C TYR A 102 -3.53 3.02 2.71
N LEU A 103 -4.52 2.45 2.02
CA LEU A 103 -5.89 2.35 2.54
C LEU A 103 -6.01 1.45 3.78
N LEU A 104 -5.16 0.44 3.86
CA LEU A 104 -5.05 -0.45 5.01
C LEU A 104 -4.18 0.14 6.13
N GLY A 105 -3.56 1.31 5.94
CA GLY A 105 -2.66 1.88 6.95
C GLY A 105 -1.36 1.10 7.15
N LEU A 106 -0.99 0.23 6.19
CA LEU A 106 0.25 -0.56 6.17
C LEU A 106 1.46 0.25 5.67
N THR A 107 1.32 1.57 5.57
CA THR A 107 2.37 2.47 5.12
C THR A 107 3.04 3.15 6.31
N GLU A 108 4.27 2.74 6.57
CA GLU A 108 5.30 3.54 7.25
C GLU A 108 5.72 4.64 6.25
N ASP A 109 5.14 5.85 6.34
CA ASP A 109 5.53 7.06 5.61
C ASP A 109 6.13 6.86 4.20
N SER A 110 5.26 6.74 3.18
CA SER A 110 5.63 6.63 1.75
C SER A 110 6.56 7.74 1.21
N THR A 111 6.82 8.78 2.01
CA THR A 111 7.65 9.95 1.67
C THR A 111 9.12 9.77 2.05
N ALA A 112 9.44 9.19 3.21
CA ALA A 112 10.81 9.18 3.75
C ALA A 112 11.73 8.22 2.99
N THR A 113 11.28 6.99 2.78
CA THR A 113 12.04 5.94 2.07
C THR A 113 12.29 6.28 0.60
N PHE A 114 11.36 7.03 -0.01
CA PHE A 114 11.52 7.49 -1.40
C PHE A 114 12.50 8.65 -1.53
N MET A 115 12.43 9.66 -0.65
CA MET A 115 13.40 10.75 -0.64
C MET A 115 14.82 10.24 -0.34
N ALA A 116 14.94 9.28 0.58
CA ALA A 116 16.22 8.61 0.86
C ALA A 116 16.77 7.87 -0.38
N THR A 117 15.92 7.09 -1.07
CA THR A 117 16.33 6.33 -2.28
C THR A 117 16.61 7.22 -3.49
N ALA A 118 15.81 8.27 -3.70
CA ALA A 118 16.02 9.22 -4.80
C ALA A 118 17.30 10.02 -4.63
N LYS A 119 17.63 10.42 -3.38
CA LYS A 119 18.89 11.12 -3.07
C LYS A 119 20.13 10.26 -3.37
N ILE A 120 20.08 8.96 -3.07
CA ILE A 120 21.16 8.00 -3.40
C ILE A 120 21.41 7.93 -4.91
N ARG A 121 20.34 7.96 -5.71
CA ARG A 121 20.42 7.85 -7.19
C ARG A 121 20.89 9.13 -7.88
N SER A 122 20.68 10.29 -7.25
CA SER A 122 21.18 11.59 -7.72
C SER A 122 22.65 11.82 -7.35
N ASP A 123 23.09 11.33 -6.20
CA ASP A 123 24.49 11.43 -5.76
C ASP A 123 25.43 10.57 -6.64
N SER A 124 24.97 9.36 -7.01
CA SER A 124 25.72 8.46 -7.91
C SER A 124 25.88 8.97 -9.35
N GLN A 125 25.10 9.97 -9.77
CA GLN A 125 25.24 10.58 -11.11
C GLN A 125 26.24 11.76 -11.13
N LYS A 126 26.67 12.25 -9.96
CA LYS A 126 27.62 13.36 -9.86
C LYS A 126 29.09 12.93 -9.93
N THR A 127 29.40 11.64 -9.77
CA THR A 127 30.79 11.13 -9.82
C THR A 127 31.24 10.62 -11.20
N LYS A 128 30.38 10.67 -12.23
CA LYS A 128 30.74 10.31 -13.62
C LYS A 128 30.85 11.50 -14.57
N ALA A 129 30.93 12.72 -14.06
CA ALA A 129 31.16 13.91 -14.87
C ALA A 129 32.28 14.76 -14.28
N ASN A 130 33.47 14.55 -14.87
CA ASN A 130 34.54 15.52 -15.15
C ASN A 130 35.80 15.47 -14.26
N PRO A 131 37.01 15.67 -14.83
CA PRO A 131 37.48 15.44 -16.21
C PRO A 131 38.28 14.14 -16.39
#